data_AF-A0A1I5H5D8-F1
#
_entry.id   AF-A0A1I5H5D8-F1
#
_cell.length_a   1.000
_cell.length_b   1.000
_cell.length_c   1.000
_cell.angle_alpha   90.00
_cell.angle_beta   90.00
_cell.angle_gamma   90.00
#
_symmetry.space_group_name_H-M   'P 1'
#
loop_
_entity.id
_entity.type
_entity.pdbx_description
1 polymer ?
#
loop_
_entity_poly.entity_id
_entity_poly.type
_entity_poly.pdbx_seq_one_letter_code
_entity_poly.pdbx_strand_id
1 'polypeptide(L)'
;MSAEVINLKCGGCGSPVSTGQKVCEYCGGPITISTFNSVSSMPLPKLNKYVRNYEEVLREHPDNSDVNRSIAFVYLKLKNYEKAREYFERAMEDDFDDAENYFYAAVTILKGKKAFMTSRDDINKAEEYIQAAISIEPRGIFYYFWAYIRYDHHARKFYKVTPSYTELVEEAFNEGVSDSDIEELFEILGQSRPEQLPLNG
;
A
#
# COMPACT_ATOMS: atom_id res chain seq x y z
N MET A 1 2.42 35.12 2.54
CA MET A 1 1.64 33.87 2.54
C MET A 1 1.58 33.41 3.98
N SER A 2 0.45 33.62 4.65
CA SER A 2 0.23 33.14 6.01
C SER A 2 0.16 31.61 5.92
N ALA A 3 1.16 30.92 6.46
CA ALA A 3 1.06 29.48 6.65
C ALA A 3 -0.17 29.25 7.54
N GLU A 4 -1.21 28.65 6.96
CA GLU A 4 -2.34 28.17 7.72
C GLU A 4 -1.77 27.21 8.77
N VAL A 5 -1.95 27.54 10.05
CA VAL A 5 -1.49 26.66 11.13
C VAL A 5 -2.48 25.50 11.15
N ILE A 6 -2.23 24.49 10.32
CA ILE A 6 -3.00 23.25 10.33
C ILE A 6 -2.82 22.68 11.73
N ASN A 7 -3.92 22.65 12.50
CA ASN A 7 -3.95 22.01 13.82
C ASN A 7 -3.97 20.50 13.63
N LEU A 8 -2.85 19.94 13.15
CA LEU A 8 -2.68 18.51 13.03
C LEU A 8 -2.73 17.90 14.43
N LYS A 9 -3.43 16.78 14.54
CA LYS A 9 -3.45 15.96 15.76
C LYS A 9 -2.74 14.64 15.48
N CYS A 10 -2.00 14.14 16.46
CA CYS A 10 -1.39 12.83 16.38
C CYS A 10 -2.47 11.75 16.23
N GLY A 11 -2.37 10.92 15.19
CA GLY A 11 -3.28 9.79 14.99
C GLY A 11 -3.32 8.83 16.19
N GLY A 12 -2.18 8.60 16.86
CA GLY A 12 -2.10 7.64 17.97
C GLY A 12 -2.69 8.12 19.30
N CYS A 13 -2.56 9.40 19.66
CA CYS A 13 -2.96 9.92 20.98
C CYS A 13 -3.86 11.16 20.96
N GLY A 14 -4.03 11.82 19.82
CA GLY A 14 -4.86 13.02 19.68
C GLY A 14 -4.20 14.32 20.12
N SER A 15 -2.96 14.29 20.64
CA SER A 15 -2.22 15.51 21.00
C SER A 15 -1.97 16.39 19.78
N PRO A 16 -1.92 17.73 19.95
CA PRO A 16 -1.55 18.65 18.88
C PRO A 16 -0.12 18.37 18.42
N VAL A 17 0.09 18.41 17.11
CA VAL A 17 1.39 18.21 16.45
C VAL A 17 1.58 19.27 15.36
N SER A 18 2.82 19.57 15.02
CA SER A 18 3.14 20.53 13.96
C SER A 18 3.39 19.84 12.62
N THR A 19 3.23 20.62 11.55
CA THR A 19 3.61 20.23 10.19
C THR A 19 5.11 19.94 10.15
N GLY A 20 5.50 18.70 9.83
CA GLY A 20 6.89 18.25 9.73
C GLY A 20 7.38 17.32 10.86
N GLN A 21 6.62 17.16 11.95
CA GLN A 21 6.91 16.13 12.94
C GLN A 21 6.51 14.75 12.39
N LYS A 22 7.47 13.80 12.33
CA LYS A 22 7.20 12.41 11.94
C LYS A 22 6.81 11.53 13.13
N VAL A 23 7.27 11.88 14.33
CA VAL A 23 7.04 11.13 15.57
C VAL A 23 6.42 12.06 16.60
N CYS A 24 5.39 11.58 17.30
CA CYS A 24 4.70 12.34 18.32
C CYS A 24 5.50 12.36 19.62
N GLU A 25 5.78 13.56 20.13
CA GLU A 25 6.52 13.77 21.39
C GLU A 25 5.78 13.25 22.63
N TYR A 26 4.45 13.12 22.55
CA TYR A 26 3.61 12.70 23.69
C TYR A 26 3.49 11.18 23.83
N CYS A 27 3.38 10.46 22.71
CA CYS A 27 3.14 9.01 22.73
C CYS A 27 4.22 8.17 22.02
N GLY A 28 5.20 8.82 21.40
CA GLY A 28 6.26 8.18 20.61
C GLY A 28 5.77 7.49 19.32
N GLY A 29 4.49 7.62 18.97
CA GLY A 29 3.91 7.01 17.77
C GLY A 29 4.17 7.82 16.51
N PRO A 30 4.13 7.19 15.32
CA PRO A 30 4.19 7.92 14.05
C PRO A 30 3.03 8.91 13.94
N ILE A 31 3.31 10.10 13.44
CA ILE A 31 2.27 11.09 13.10
C ILE A 31 1.72 10.78 11.71
N THR A 32 2.61 10.57 10.76
CA THR A 32 2.33 10.06 9.41
C THR A 32 2.80 8.62 9.32
N ILE A 33 1.98 7.75 8.73
CA ILE A 33 2.31 6.36 8.45
C ILE A 33 2.67 6.26 6.97
N SER A 34 3.94 5.98 6.68
CA SER A 34 4.46 5.89 5.31
C SER A 34 4.74 4.46 4.86
N THR A 35 4.66 3.47 5.76
CA THR A 35 4.94 2.06 5.45
C THR A 35 3.97 1.15 6.19
N PHE A 36 3.68 -0.02 5.60
CA PHE A 36 2.86 -1.04 6.28
C PHE A 36 3.51 -1.55 7.57
N ASN A 37 4.84 -1.71 7.60
CA ASN A 37 5.60 -2.10 8.79
C ASN A 37 5.37 -1.18 10.00
N SER A 38 5.10 0.11 9.78
CA SER A 38 4.80 1.05 10.86
C SER A 38 3.54 0.66 11.64
N VAL A 39 2.59 -0.01 11.00
CA VAL A 39 1.32 -0.46 11.59
C VAL A 39 1.24 -1.97 11.83
N SER A 40 2.16 -2.76 11.26
CA SER A 40 2.09 -4.23 11.26
C SER A 40 2.02 -4.84 12.67
N SER A 41 2.71 -4.25 13.64
CA SER A 41 2.75 -4.71 15.04
C SER A 41 1.80 -3.96 15.98
N MET A 42 1.03 -2.99 15.49
CA MET A 42 0.15 -2.19 16.34
C MET A 42 -1.08 -2.97 16.81
N PRO A 43 -1.44 -2.92 18.11
CA PRO A 43 -2.63 -3.60 18.61
C PRO A 43 -3.91 -2.89 18.16
N LEU A 44 -5.02 -3.64 18.02
CA LEU A 44 -6.32 -3.13 17.55
C LEU A 44 -6.80 -1.84 18.24
N PRO A 45 -6.69 -1.68 19.58
CA PRO A 45 -7.09 -0.43 20.22
C PRO A 45 -6.27 0.79 19.75
N LYS A 46 -5.00 0.60 19.39
CA LYS A 46 -4.14 1.66 18.86
C LYS A 46 -4.53 1.99 17.42
N LEU A 47 -4.76 0.99 16.57
CA LEU A 47 -5.23 1.18 15.19
C LEU A 47 -6.56 1.95 15.15
N ASN A 48 -7.52 1.61 16.02
CA ASN A 48 -8.81 2.31 16.09
C ASN A 48 -8.66 3.79 16.51
N LYS A 49 -7.67 4.13 17.35
CA LYS A 49 -7.36 5.54 17.67
C LYS A 49 -6.85 6.28 16.44
N TYR A 50 -5.95 5.67 15.67
CA TYR A 50 -5.48 6.25 14.41
C TYR A 50 -6.61 6.52 13.44
N VAL A 51 -7.49 5.55 13.20
CA VAL A 51 -8.67 5.73 12.34
C VAL A 51 -9.48 6.94 12.79
N ARG A 52 -9.91 6.96 14.06
CA ARG A 52 -10.74 8.04 14.59
C ARG A 52 -10.08 9.40 14.41
N ASN A 53 -8.81 9.53 14.82
CA ASN A 53 -8.11 10.81 14.83
C ASN A 53 -7.81 11.31 13.41
N TYR A 54 -7.41 10.42 12.50
CA TYR A 54 -7.25 10.79 11.09
C TYR A 54 -8.57 11.17 10.43
N GLU A 55 -9.68 10.50 10.74
CA GLU A 55 -11.02 10.91 10.28
C GLU A 55 -11.43 12.28 10.83
N GLU A 56 -10.95 12.71 12.00
CA GLU A 56 -11.16 14.09 12.45
C GLU A 56 -10.37 15.08 11.60
N VAL A 57 -9.09 14.78 11.32
CA VAL A 57 -8.24 15.64 10.49
C VAL A 57 -8.79 15.76 9.06
N LEU A 58 -9.22 14.65 8.46
CA LEU A 58 -9.77 14.61 7.10
C LEU A 58 -11.17 15.25 6.98
N ARG A 59 -11.86 15.51 8.10
CA ARG A 59 -13.08 16.34 8.08
C ARG A 59 -12.79 17.82 7.86
N GLU A 60 -11.62 18.28 8.31
CA GLU A 60 -11.16 19.66 8.15
C GLU A 60 -10.30 19.82 6.89
N HIS A 61 -9.50 18.80 6.55
CA HIS A 61 -8.56 18.79 5.43
C HIS A 61 -8.73 17.50 4.60
N PRO A 62 -9.82 17.37 3.82
CA PRO A 62 -10.17 16.13 3.13
C PRO A 62 -9.19 15.71 2.02
N ASP A 63 -8.41 16.64 1.51
CA ASP A 63 -7.44 16.51 0.43
C ASP A 63 -6.02 16.23 0.92
N ASN A 64 -5.77 16.18 2.24
CA ASN A 64 -4.43 15.95 2.77
C ASN A 64 -3.90 14.55 2.39
N SER A 65 -3.03 14.50 1.39
CA SER A 65 -2.44 13.27 0.82
C SER A 65 -1.74 12.41 1.87
N ASP A 66 -0.92 13.00 2.74
CA ASP A 66 -0.21 12.28 3.80
C ASP A 66 -1.17 11.59 4.80
N VAL A 67 -2.25 12.26 5.20
CA VAL A 67 -3.22 11.69 6.14
C VAL A 67 -4.11 10.65 5.44
N ASN A 68 -4.51 10.90 4.19
CA ASN A 68 -5.23 9.93 3.35
C ASN A 68 -4.39 8.64 3.20
N ARG A 69 -3.12 8.74 2.83
CA ARG A 69 -2.20 7.59 2.78
C ARG A 69 -2.03 6.92 4.14
N SER A 70 -1.84 7.71 5.21
CA SER A 70 -1.65 7.18 6.56
C SER A 70 -2.86 6.37 7.05
N ILE A 71 -4.08 6.87 6.85
CA ILE A 71 -5.29 6.15 7.25
C ILE A 71 -5.55 4.94 6.35
N ALA A 72 -5.16 4.98 5.07
CA ALA A 72 -5.24 3.85 4.16
C ALA A 72 -4.41 2.66 4.67
N PHE A 73 -3.17 2.89 5.14
CA PHE A 73 -2.35 1.85 5.77
C PHE A 73 -3.00 1.24 7.03
N VAL A 74 -3.63 2.06 7.86
CA VAL A 74 -4.34 1.58 9.06
C VAL A 74 -5.51 0.70 8.65
N TYR A 75 -6.29 1.12 7.65
CA TYR A 75 -7.39 0.30 7.12
C TYR A 75 -6.92 -0.98 6.43
N LEU A 76 -5.80 -0.94 5.72
CA LEU A 76 -5.16 -2.13 5.13
C LEU A 76 -4.77 -3.12 6.23
N LYS A 77 -4.16 -2.65 7.33
CA LYS A 77 -3.84 -3.51 8.48
C LYS A 77 -5.08 -4.09 9.15
N LEU A 78 -6.16 -3.33 9.21
CA LEU A 78 -7.47 -3.79 9.69
C LEU A 78 -8.20 -4.69 8.69
N LYS A 79 -7.61 -4.98 7.52
CA LYS A 79 -8.19 -5.77 6.42
C LYS A 79 -9.50 -5.19 5.89
N ASN A 80 -9.72 -3.89 6.06
CA ASN A 80 -10.81 -3.16 5.43
C ASN A 80 -10.32 -2.63 4.08
N TYR A 81 -10.25 -3.53 3.11
CA TYR A 81 -9.62 -3.27 1.82
C TYR A 81 -10.35 -2.20 1.01
N GLU A 82 -11.69 -2.14 1.11
CA GLU A 82 -12.50 -1.14 0.43
C GLU A 82 -12.15 0.28 0.89
N LYS A 83 -12.12 0.52 2.20
CA LYS A 83 -11.73 1.83 2.74
C LYS A 83 -10.25 2.12 2.48
N ALA A 84 -9.37 1.13 2.64
CA ALA A 84 -7.95 1.31 2.34
C ALA A 84 -7.75 1.80 0.90
N ARG A 85 -8.42 1.15 -0.06
CA ARG A 85 -8.38 1.58 -1.47
C ARG A 85 -8.89 3.00 -1.67
N GLU A 86 -10.05 3.33 -1.12
CA GLU A 86 -10.64 4.67 -1.23
C GLU A 86 -9.67 5.75 -0.76
N TYR A 87 -8.99 5.53 0.38
CA TYR A 87 -8.04 6.51 0.91
C TYR A 87 -6.70 6.55 0.15
N PHE A 88 -6.22 5.43 -0.41
CA PHE A 88 -5.10 5.48 -1.35
C PHE A 88 -5.46 6.24 -2.63
N GLU A 89 -6.65 6.02 -3.19
CA GLU A 89 -7.14 6.72 -4.37
C GLU A 89 -7.26 8.23 -4.11
N ARG A 90 -7.76 8.64 -2.93
CA ARG A 90 -7.78 10.05 -2.52
C ARG A 90 -6.40 10.64 -2.32
N ALA A 91 -5.42 9.87 -1.85
CA ALA A 91 -4.04 10.34 -1.75
C ALA A 91 -3.43 10.63 -3.13
N MET A 92 -3.78 9.83 -4.15
CA MET A 92 -3.34 10.04 -5.54
C MET A 92 -3.92 11.31 -6.19
N GLU A 93 -5.07 11.80 -5.72
CA GLU A 93 -5.70 13.01 -6.28
C GLU A 93 -4.84 14.28 -6.07
N ASP A 94 -4.06 14.31 -4.97
CA ASP A 94 -3.18 15.41 -4.60
C ASP A 94 -1.69 15.10 -4.87
N ASP A 95 -1.26 13.85 -4.66
CA ASP A 95 0.11 13.39 -4.92
C ASP A 95 0.11 12.21 -5.91
N PHE A 96 0.04 12.55 -7.20
CA PHE A 96 0.01 11.57 -8.30
C PHE A 96 1.37 10.94 -8.60
N ASP A 97 2.46 11.46 -8.02
CA ASP A 97 3.84 10.99 -8.23
C ASP A 97 4.33 10.06 -7.08
N ASP A 98 3.46 9.72 -6.12
CA ASP A 98 3.77 8.73 -5.09
C ASP A 98 3.40 7.31 -5.54
N ALA A 99 4.40 6.57 -6.04
CA ALA A 99 4.24 5.20 -6.52
C ALA A 99 3.68 4.23 -5.46
N GLU A 100 3.90 4.49 -4.16
CA GLU A 100 3.41 3.62 -3.08
C GLU A 100 1.88 3.63 -3.00
N ASN A 101 1.23 4.77 -3.25
CA ASN A 101 -0.23 4.84 -3.26
C ASN A 101 -0.81 3.87 -4.28
N TYR A 102 -0.21 3.80 -5.48
CA TYR A 102 -0.64 2.91 -6.56
C TYR A 102 -0.35 1.45 -6.24
N PHE A 103 0.85 1.16 -5.71
CA PHE A 103 1.22 -0.20 -5.28
C PHE A 103 0.24 -0.75 -4.24
N TYR A 104 -0.01 0.00 -3.16
CA TYR A 104 -0.92 -0.48 -2.11
C TYR A 104 -2.38 -0.47 -2.55
N ALA A 105 -2.81 0.45 -3.43
CA ALA A 105 -4.12 0.34 -4.06
C ALA A 105 -4.27 -0.96 -4.85
N ALA A 106 -3.27 -1.35 -5.66
CA ALA A 106 -3.25 -2.63 -6.37
C ALA A 106 -3.35 -3.83 -5.41
N VAL A 107 -2.63 -3.79 -4.29
CA VAL A 107 -2.70 -4.82 -3.22
C VAL A 107 -4.12 -4.94 -2.66
N THR A 108 -4.80 -3.82 -2.38
CA THR A 108 -6.17 -3.84 -1.80
C THR A 108 -7.20 -4.50 -2.71
N ILE A 109 -7.01 -4.45 -4.03
CA ILE A 109 -7.90 -5.08 -5.01
C ILE A 109 -8.00 -6.60 -4.80
N LEU A 110 -6.92 -7.24 -4.36
CA LEU A 110 -6.90 -8.69 -4.10
C LEU A 110 -7.65 -9.08 -2.83
N LYS A 111 -7.96 -8.13 -1.93
CA LYS A 111 -8.77 -8.34 -0.71
C LYS A 111 -8.30 -9.49 0.17
N GLY A 112 -6.99 -9.68 0.25
CA GLY A 112 -6.37 -10.78 0.99
C GLY A 112 -6.68 -12.17 0.43
N LYS A 113 -7.08 -12.26 -0.85
CA LYS A 113 -7.35 -13.50 -1.58
C LYS A 113 -6.27 -13.74 -2.63
N LYS A 114 -6.16 -14.99 -3.07
CA LYS A 114 -5.32 -15.35 -4.23
C LYS A 114 -5.78 -14.60 -5.48
N ALA A 115 -4.85 -14.13 -6.30
CA ALA A 115 -5.17 -13.47 -7.57
C ALA A 115 -5.99 -14.40 -8.49
N PHE A 116 -5.76 -15.72 -8.43
CA PHE A 116 -6.57 -16.72 -9.13
C PHE A 116 -8.10 -16.57 -8.91
N MET A 117 -8.51 -16.22 -7.68
CA MET A 117 -9.91 -16.10 -7.26
C MET A 117 -10.52 -14.71 -7.50
N THR A 118 -9.73 -13.77 -7.98
CA THR A 118 -10.16 -12.39 -8.22
C THR A 118 -10.77 -12.26 -9.62
N SER A 119 -11.75 -11.37 -9.77
CA SER A 119 -12.45 -11.17 -11.05
C SER A 119 -11.49 -10.61 -12.10
N ARG A 120 -11.80 -10.81 -13.39
CA ARG A 120 -10.94 -10.28 -14.46
C ARG A 120 -10.87 -8.75 -14.43
N ASP A 121 -11.98 -8.08 -14.14
CA ASP A 121 -12.05 -6.62 -14.08
C ASP A 121 -11.21 -6.08 -12.93
N ASP A 122 -11.29 -6.71 -11.76
CA ASP A 122 -10.44 -6.39 -10.62
C ASP A 122 -8.96 -6.65 -10.94
N ILE A 123 -8.62 -7.77 -11.56
CA ILE A 123 -7.23 -8.05 -11.96
C ILE A 123 -6.70 -7.03 -12.97
N ASN A 124 -7.51 -6.62 -13.94
CA ASN A 124 -7.13 -5.56 -14.86
C ASN A 124 -6.87 -4.25 -14.08
N LYS A 125 -7.71 -3.92 -13.09
CA LYS A 125 -7.52 -2.73 -12.26
C LYS A 125 -6.26 -2.80 -11.39
N ALA A 126 -5.96 -3.96 -10.81
CA ALA A 126 -4.72 -4.17 -10.06
C ALA A 126 -3.49 -4.04 -10.98
N GLU A 127 -3.57 -4.55 -12.21
CA GLU A 127 -2.51 -4.41 -13.21
C GLU A 127 -2.33 -2.96 -13.69
N GLU A 128 -3.41 -2.19 -13.84
CA GLU A 128 -3.34 -0.75 -14.12
C GLU A 128 -2.59 -0.01 -13.01
N TYR A 129 -2.96 -0.25 -11.75
CA TYR A 129 -2.32 0.41 -10.62
C TYR A 129 -0.84 0.02 -10.47
N ILE A 130 -0.48 -1.26 -10.58
CA ILE A 130 0.94 -1.64 -10.45
C ILE A 130 1.79 -1.13 -11.62
N GLN A 131 1.24 -1.05 -12.84
CA GLN A 131 1.94 -0.46 -13.98
C GLN A 131 2.12 1.05 -13.82
N ALA A 132 1.15 1.74 -13.23
CA ALA A 132 1.29 3.16 -12.88
C ALA A 132 2.41 3.34 -11.84
N ALA A 133 2.44 2.53 -10.78
CA ALA A 133 3.51 2.55 -9.78
C ALA A 133 4.90 2.36 -10.42
N ILE A 134 5.05 1.36 -11.29
CA ILE A 134 6.31 1.09 -12.03
C ILE A 134 6.69 2.27 -12.95
N SER A 135 5.72 2.92 -13.58
CA SER A 135 5.97 4.05 -14.48
C SER A 135 6.45 5.30 -13.74
N ILE A 136 5.99 5.48 -12.50
CA ILE A 136 6.41 6.57 -11.61
C ILE A 136 7.80 6.27 -11.04
N GLU A 137 7.97 5.09 -10.43
CA GLU A 137 9.23 4.66 -9.83
C GLU A 137 9.42 3.15 -10.03
N PRO A 138 10.34 2.73 -10.92
CA PRO A 138 10.68 1.33 -11.08
C PRO A 138 11.32 0.78 -9.80
N ARG A 139 10.68 -0.23 -9.20
CA ARG A 139 11.18 -0.93 -8.02
C ARG A 139 10.96 -2.42 -8.16
N GLY A 140 11.95 -3.22 -7.77
CA GLY A 140 11.90 -4.67 -7.92
C GLY A 140 10.66 -5.32 -7.30
N ILE A 141 10.22 -4.83 -6.14
CA ILE A 141 9.02 -5.37 -5.49
C ILE A 141 7.72 -5.13 -6.29
N PHE A 142 7.65 -4.07 -7.09
CA PHE A 142 6.49 -3.80 -7.93
C PHE A 142 6.41 -4.78 -9.10
N TYR A 143 7.54 -5.04 -9.76
CA TYR A 143 7.66 -6.08 -10.79
C TYR A 143 7.35 -7.46 -10.22
N TYR A 144 7.84 -7.76 -9.01
CA TYR A 144 7.58 -9.04 -8.35
C TYR A 144 6.09 -9.23 -8.04
N PHE A 145 5.41 -8.18 -7.55
CA PHE A 145 3.97 -8.25 -7.32
C PHE A 145 3.18 -8.42 -8.62
N TRP A 146 3.58 -7.72 -9.70
CA TRP A 146 2.97 -7.91 -11.00
C TRP A 146 3.19 -9.33 -11.54
N ALA A 147 4.40 -9.89 -11.34
CA ALA A 147 4.69 -11.28 -11.66
C ALA A 147 3.77 -12.25 -10.89
N TYR A 148 3.50 -11.99 -9.61
CA TYR A 148 2.57 -12.78 -8.83
C TYR A 148 1.16 -12.77 -9.43
N ILE A 149 0.63 -11.59 -9.80
CA ILE A 149 -0.67 -11.47 -10.46
C ILE A 149 -0.68 -12.26 -11.78
N ARG A 150 0.36 -12.08 -12.61
CA ARG A 150 0.54 -12.75 -13.92
C ARG A 150 0.62 -14.27 -13.78
N TYR A 151 1.35 -14.77 -12.80
CA TYR A 151 1.43 -16.19 -12.54
C TYR A 151 0.08 -16.74 -12.05
N ASP A 152 -0.43 -16.19 -10.95
CA ASP A 152 -1.51 -16.83 -10.21
C ASP A 152 -2.88 -16.64 -10.88
N HIS A 153 -3.11 -15.51 -11.55
CA HIS A 153 -4.34 -15.30 -12.32
C HIS A 153 -4.23 -15.78 -13.78
N HIS A 154 -3.17 -15.44 -14.50
CA HIS A 154 -3.13 -15.64 -15.95
C HIS A 154 -2.51 -16.99 -16.34
N ALA A 155 -1.27 -17.26 -15.91
CA ALA A 155 -0.56 -18.48 -16.29
C ALA A 155 -1.29 -19.75 -15.81
N ARG A 156 -1.81 -19.76 -14.58
CA ARG A 156 -2.64 -20.86 -14.04
C ARG A 156 -3.96 -21.07 -14.78
N LYS A 157 -4.47 -20.03 -15.46
CA LYS A 157 -5.66 -20.10 -16.33
C LYS A 157 -5.31 -20.24 -17.81
N PHE A 158 -4.04 -20.48 -18.14
CA PHE A 158 -3.51 -20.62 -19.50
C PHE A 158 -3.71 -19.36 -20.38
N TYR A 159 -3.89 -18.19 -19.78
CA TYR A 159 -3.93 -16.93 -20.50
C TYR A 159 -2.51 -16.51 -20.88
N LYS A 160 -2.31 -16.23 -22.17
CA LYS A 160 -1.05 -15.72 -22.70
C LYS A 160 -1.08 -14.20 -22.68
N VAL A 161 -0.15 -13.60 -21.98
CA VAL A 161 -0.02 -12.16 -21.74
C VAL A 161 1.46 -11.78 -21.79
N THR A 162 1.73 -10.54 -22.17
CA THR A 162 3.09 -9.98 -22.24
C THR A 162 3.12 -8.69 -21.41
N PRO A 163 4.13 -8.49 -20.54
CA PRO A 163 5.17 -9.46 -20.18
C PRO A 163 4.60 -10.68 -19.43
N SER A 164 5.27 -11.81 -19.59
CA SER A 164 5.02 -13.04 -18.83
C SER A 164 5.48 -12.88 -17.39
N TYR A 165 5.02 -13.76 -16.50
CA TYR A 165 5.46 -13.70 -15.09
C TYR A 165 6.95 -13.97 -14.93
N THR A 166 7.57 -14.76 -15.82
CA THR A 166 9.01 -15.05 -15.76
C THR A 166 9.83 -13.84 -16.16
N GLU A 167 9.45 -13.13 -17.23
CA GLU A 167 10.10 -11.87 -17.62
C GLU A 167 9.99 -10.84 -16.49
N LEU A 168 8.83 -10.76 -15.81
CA LEU A 168 8.67 -9.85 -14.68
C LEU A 168 9.48 -10.23 -13.44
N VAL A 169 9.70 -11.52 -13.19
CA VAL A 169 10.60 -11.97 -12.11
C VAL A 169 12.04 -11.59 -12.43
N GLU A 170 12.48 -11.76 -13.67
CA GLU A 170 13.81 -11.35 -14.10
C GLU A 170 14.01 -9.85 -13.90
N GLU A 171 13.05 -9.02 -14.31
CA GLU A 171 13.11 -7.57 -14.06
C GLU A 171 13.07 -7.23 -12.58
N ALA A 172 12.27 -7.95 -11.78
CA ALA A 172 12.24 -7.73 -10.33
C ALA A 172 13.62 -7.93 -9.67
N PHE A 173 14.37 -8.94 -10.11
CA PHE A 173 15.72 -9.21 -9.61
C PHE A 173 16.75 -8.23 -10.16
N ASN A 174 16.64 -7.81 -11.42
CA ASN A 174 17.48 -6.76 -12.00
C ASN A 174 17.34 -5.44 -11.23
N GLU A 175 16.11 -5.13 -10.79
CA GLU A 175 15.79 -3.97 -9.96
C GLU A 175 16.03 -4.19 -8.45
N GLY A 176 16.71 -5.28 -8.09
CA GLY A 176 17.27 -5.49 -6.76
C GLY A 176 16.27 -5.84 -5.66
N VAL A 177 15.13 -6.48 -5.98
CA VAL A 177 14.21 -6.96 -4.95
C VAL A 177 14.93 -7.94 -4.00
N SER A 178 14.76 -7.75 -2.69
CA SER A 178 15.31 -8.65 -1.68
C SER A 178 14.29 -9.71 -1.26
N ASP A 179 14.78 -10.83 -0.71
CA ASP A 179 13.92 -11.87 -0.15
C ASP A 179 13.04 -11.32 0.99
N SER A 180 13.54 -10.36 1.77
CA SER A 180 12.77 -9.68 2.82
C SER A 180 11.60 -8.87 2.25
N ASP A 181 11.79 -8.19 1.11
CA ASP A 181 10.71 -7.43 0.46
C ASP A 181 9.62 -8.39 -0.04
N ILE A 182 10.03 -9.53 -0.60
CA ILE A 182 9.11 -10.58 -1.06
C ILE A 182 8.32 -11.15 0.11
N GLU A 183 8.97 -11.44 1.24
CA GLU A 183 8.31 -11.91 2.45
C GLU A 183 7.28 -10.89 2.98
N GLU A 184 7.66 -9.61 3.05
CA GLU A 184 6.76 -8.53 3.46
C GLU A 184 5.55 -8.41 2.53
N LEU A 185 5.75 -8.47 1.21
CA LEU A 185 4.65 -8.45 0.22
C LEU A 185 3.64 -9.57 0.50
N PHE A 186 4.09 -10.80 0.75
CA PHE A 186 3.19 -11.92 1.01
C PHE A 186 2.51 -11.85 2.39
N GLU A 187 3.16 -11.23 3.38
CA GLU A 187 2.51 -10.87 4.65
C GLU A 187 1.36 -9.89 4.42
N ILE A 188 1.60 -8.81 3.66
CA ILE A 188 0.60 -7.80 3.32
C ILE A 188 -0.57 -8.43 2.56
N LEU A 189 -0.28 -9.27 1.57
CA LEU A 189 -1.28 -9.99 0.78
C LEU A 189 -2.06 -11.02 1.62
N GLY A 190 -1.54 -11.44 2.78
CA GLY A 190 -2.11 -12.51 3.58
C GLY A 190 -2.17 -13.85 2.82
N GLN A 191 -1.20 -14.08 1.93
CA GLN A 191 -1.10 -15.28 1.08
C GLN A 191 0.28 -15.90 1.19
N SER A 192 0.39 -17.19 0.92
CA SER A 192 1.69 -17.85 0.79
C SER A 192 2.27 -17.61 -0.61
N ARG A 193 3.58 -17.39 -0.69
CA ARG A 193 4.30 -17.32 -1.97
C ARG A 193 4.16 -18.63 -2.74
N PRO A 194 3.72 -18.61 -4.02
CA PRO A 194 3.80 -19.76 -4.91
C PRO A 194 5.25 -20.21 -5.13
N GLU A 195 5.51 -21.52 -5.12
CA GLU A 195 6.84 -22.09 -5.35
C GLU A 195 7.43 -21.70 -6.72
N GLN A 196 6.57 -21.43 -7.70
CA GLN A 196 6.93 -21.04 -9.06
C GLN A 196 7.46 -19.61 -9.18
N LEU A 197 7.28 -18.79 -8.14
CA LEU A 197 7.89 -17.47 -8.05
C LEU A 197 9.14 -17.58 -7.17
N PRO A 198 10.35 -17.57 -7.77
CA PRO A 198 11.58 -17.82 -7.05
C PRO A 198 11.95 -16.68 -6.10
N LEU A 199 12.79 -16.98 -5.13
CA LEU A 199 13.52 -15.98 -4.34
C LEU A 199 14.84 -15.62 -5.05
N ASN A 200 15.46 -14.50 -4.67
CA ASN A 200 16.65 -13.99 -5.35
C ASN A 200 17.89 -14.86 -5.06
N GLY A 201 17.93 -15.49 -3.87
CA GLY A 201 18.94 -16.49 -3.49
C GLY A 201 20.24 -15.93 -2.92
#